data_AF-A0A7S4KEC0-F1
#
_entry.id   AF-A0A7S4KEC0-F1
#
_cell.length_a   1.000
_cell.length_b   1.000
_cell.length_c   1.000
_cell.angle_alpha   90.00
_cell.angle_beta   90.00
_cell.angle_gamma   90.00
#
_symmetry.space_group_name_H-M   'P 1'
#
loop_
_entity.id
_entity.type
_entity.pdbx_description
1 polymer ?
#
loop_
_entity_poly.entity_id
_entity_poly.type
_entity_poly.pdbx_seq_one_letter_code
_entity_poly.pdbx_strand_id
1 'polypeptide(L)'
;MVVTALIGLLLSGNAEIDHIRQKLQNQMNLAQIQDNTALQAELEEEIELLTKSAYRLFVYADSVAVLVWASFLSALVASFLTILQKLLTIEETIALWVEGSRTILHTLFVLVSSWALSAACQQMKTGDYLLTFVGYFISPGLLPLLVFSTSAMIAFATGSSWATMAISYPIVLPLAWGLDLENYELLQMTSASILSGAVFGGHCSPRSETTLLSSMKCGCDLLQHLRTQVFYATVVAFCSCFFGYLLVGFELYSGWVGIILSSLATFLIIFLFGKSVKIFYWIGDDEWTTEGENEEESRWEKLWRRRAFSTSEE
;
A
#
# COMPACT_ATOMS: atom_id res chain seq x y z
N MET A 1 11.02 8.35 12.47
CA MET A 1 10.21 8.29 11.25
C MET A 1 9.43 9.58 11.00
N VAL A 2 8.59 10.07 11.92
CA VAL A 2 7.84 11.32 11.71
C VAL A 2 8.76 12.54 11.57
N VAL A 3 9.75 12.68 12.47
CA VAL A 3 10.71 13.80 12.43
C VAL A 3 11.56 13.78 11.14
N THR A 4 12.02 12.60 10.73
CA THR A 4 12.83 12.44 9.52
C THR A 4 12.03 12.67 8.23
N ALA A 5 10.74 12.31 8.23
CA ALA A 5 9.80 12.67 7.16
C ALA A 5 9.55 14.17 7.07
N LEU A 6 9.37 14.86 8.20
CA LEU A 6 9.21 16.32 8.24
C LEU A 6 10.46 17.05 7.74
N ILE A 7 11.66 16.55 8.07
CA ILE A 7 12.92 17.10 7.54
C ILE A 7 13.00 16.89 6.02
N GLY A 8 12.67 15.70 5.52
CA GLY A 8 12.60 15.45 4.07
C GLY A 8 11.62 16.39 3.35
N LEU A 9 10.46 16.63 3.97
CA LEU A 9 9.41 17.52 3.46
C LEU A 9 9.86 19.00 3.46
N LEU A 10 10.60 19.43 4.48
CA LEU A 10 11.22 20.77 4.52
C LEU A 10 12.29 20.94 3.45
N LEU A 11 13.18 19.95 3.28
CA LEU A 11 14.26 20.03 2.30
C LEU A 11 13.73 20.03 0.86
N SER A 12 12.82 19.12 0.55
CA SER A 12 12.24 19.01 -0.80
C SER A 12 11.28 20.15 -1.09
N GLY A 13 10.36 20.46 -0.17
CA GLY A 13 9.38 21.52 -0.37
C GLY A 13 10.02 22.90 -0.53
N ASN A 14 11.07 23.22 0.24
CA ASN A 14 11.77 24.50 0.07
C ASN A 14 12.50 24.60 -1.26
N ALA A 15 13.16 23.52 -1.71
CA ALA A 15 13.84 23.51 -3.00
C ALA A 15 12.88 23.76 -4.17
N GLU A 16 11.69 23.14 -4.13
CA GLU A 16 10.68 23.32 -5.18
C GLU A 16 10.03 24.71 -5.12
N ILE A 17 9.76 25.24 -3.92
CA ILE A 17 9.26 26.60 -3.73
C ILE A 17 10.26 27.63 -4.25
N ASP A 18 11.56 27.45 -3.99
CA ASP A 18 12.60 28.35 -4.48
C ASP A 18 12.70 28.32 -6.01
N HIS A 19 12.55 27.14 -6.63
CA HIS A 19 12.51 27.01 -8.08
C HIS A 19 11.27 27.70 -8.71
N ILE A 20 10.08 27.54 -8.10
CA ILE A 20 8.85 28.23 -8.52
C ILE A 20 9.01 29.75 -8.36
N ARG A 21 9.56 30.20 -7.22
CA ARG A 21 9.83 31.63 -6.96
C ARG A 21 10.73 32.21 -8.05
N GLN A 22 11.78 31.50 -8.44
CA GLN A 22 12.70 31.95 -9.49
C GLN A 22 12.00 32.10 -10.85
N LYS A 23 11.10 31.16 -11.20
CA LYS A 23 10.29 31.26 -12.43
C LYS A 23 9.35 32.48 -12.40
N LEU A 24 8.65 32.70 -11.28
CA LEU A 24 7.75 33.84 -11.12
C LEU A 24 8.52 35.16 -11.15
N GLN A 25 9.71 35.24 -10.54
CA GLN A 25 10.59 36.41 -10.63
C GLN A 25 11.05 36.68 -12.07
N ASN A 26 11.36 35.64 -12.85
CA ASN A 26 11.69 35.82 -14.26
C ASN A 26 10.48 36.33 -15.07
N GLN A 27 9.27 35.85 -14.79
CA GLN A 27 8.04 36.37 -15.42
C GLN A 27 7.73 37.80 -15.00
N MET A 28 7.98 38.16 -13.74
CA MET A 28 7.82 39.51 -13.23
C MET A 28 8.80 40.48 -13.90
N ASN A 29 10.06 40.07 -14.09
CA ASN A 29 11.05 40.85 -14.85
C ASN A 29 10.60 41.06 -16.31
N LEU A 30 9.99 40.05 -16.94
CA LEU A 30 9.44 40.18 -18.29
C LEU A 30 8.22 41.10 -18.34
N ALA A 31 7.33 41.03 -17.34
CA ALA A 31 6.18 41.90 -17.20
C ALA A 31 6.58 43.37 -16.95
N GLN A 32 7.72 43.60 -16.27
CA GLN A 32 8.36 44.91 -16.15
C GLN A 32 8.86 45.46 -17.48
N ILE A 33 9.49 44.62 -18.30
CA ILE A 33 9.93 45.02 -19.65
C ILE A 33 8.74 45.36 -20.57
N GLN A 34 7.59 44.73 -20.33
CA GLN A 34 6.37 44.91 -21.12
C GLN A 34 5.41 46.00 -20.58
N ASP A 35 5.77 46.70 -19.49
CA ASP A 35 4.92 47.70 -18.81
C ASP A 35 3.51 47.18 -18.43
N ASN A 36 3.39 45.87 -18.17
CA ASN A 36 2.12 45.25 -17.80
C ASN A 36 1.93 45.27 -16.27
N THR A 37 1.43 46.40 -15.76
CA THR A 37 1.25 46.65 -14.32
C THR A 37 0.23 45.72 -13.65
N ALA A 38 -0.77 45.24 -14.38
CA ALA A 38 -1.74 44.28 -13.85
C ALA A 38 -1.10 42.92 -13.58
N LEU A 39 -0.29 42.41 -14.52
CA LEU A 39 0.42 41.15 -14.37
C LEU A 39 1.51 41.21 -13.28
N GLN A 40 2.13 42.39 -13.09
CA GLN A 40 3.09 42.59 -12.00
C GLN A 40 2.43 42.43 -10.63
N ALA A 41 1.26 43.04 -10.42
CA ALA A 41 0.53 42.96 -9.16
C ALA A 41 0.08 41.51 -8.85
N GLU A 42 -0.40 40.78 -9.85
CA GLU A 42 -0.77 39.36 -9.69
C GLU A 42 0.44 38.48 -9.30
N LEU A 43 1.60 38.68 -9.94
CA LEU A 43 2.81 37.90 -9.66
C LEU A 43 3.42 38.24 -8.29
N GLU A 44 3.38 39.50 -7.86
CA GLU A 44 3.83 39.91 -6.52
C GLU A 44 2.99 39.26 -5.43
N GLU A 45 1.66 39.24 -5.59
CA GLU A 45 0.75 38.57 -4.65
C GLU A 45 1.02 37.06 -4.59
N GLU A 46 1.25 36.43 -5.75
CA GLU A 46 1.55 34.99 -5.82
C GLU A 46 2.87 34.62 -5.15
N ILE A 47 3.92 35.44 -5.32
CA ILE A 47 5.23 35.29 -4.64
C ILE A 47 5.09 35.48 -3.12
N GLU A 48 4.28 36.43 -2.67
CA GLU A 48 4.04 36.67 -1.25
C GLU A 48 3.27 35.50 -0.61
N LEU A 49 2.24 35.00 -1.29
CA LEU A 49 1.43 33.85 -0.86
C LEU A 49 2.24 32.55 -0.80
N LEU A 50 3.20 32.35 -1.70
CA LEU A 50 4.12 31.22 -1.68
C LEU A 50 4.94 31.14 -0.38
N THR A 51 5.25 32.28 0.22
CA THR A 51 6.22 32.39 1.31
C THR A 51 5.57 32.26 2.70
N LYS A 52 4.26 32.51 2.83
CA LYS A 52 3.56 32.61 4.12
C LYS A 52 2.93 31.31 4.66
N SER A 53 2.78 30.25 3.86
CA SER A 53 1.94 29.10 4.24
C SER A 53 2.66 27.76 4.30
N ALA A 54 2.76 27.16 5.49
CA ALA A 54 3.29 25.80 5.71
C ALA A 54 2.53 24.71 4.93
N TYR A 55 1.26 24.93 4.61
CA TYR A 55 0.46 24.06 3.74
C TYR A 55 1.06 23.92 2.34
N ARG A 56 1.63 24.99 1.76
CA ARG A 56 2.19 24.95 0.41
C ARG A 56 3.45 24.09 0.33
N LEU A 57 4.21 24.01 1.42
CA LEU A 57 5.34 23.08 1.53
C LEU A 57 4.90 21.62 1.33
N PHE A 58 3.74 21.24 1.87
CA PHE A 58 3.18 19.89 1.70
C PHE A 58 2.67 19.65 0.28
N VAL A 59 2.06 20.66 -0.34
CA VAL A 59 1.50 20.56 -1.70
C VAL A 59 2.59 20.47 -2.77
N TYR A 60 3.68 21.23 -2.63
CA TYR A 60 4.72 21.32 -3.65
C TYR A 60 5.92 20.40 -3.41
N ALA A 61 6.02 19.74 -2.25
CA ALA A 61 7.13 18.82 -2.01
C ALA A 61 7.11 17.63 -2.99
N ASP A 62 8.26 17.36 -3.60
CA ASP A 62 8.45 16.19 -4.45
C ASP A 62 8.42 14.92 -3.59
N SER A 63 7.38 14.10 -3.78
CA SER A 63 7.14 12.93 -2.95
C SER A 63 8.29 11.91 -3.01
N VAL A 64 8.97 11.81 -4.15
CA VAL A 64 10.10 10.88 -4.34
C VAL A 64 11.31 11.36 -3.54
N ALA A 65 11.68 12.63 -3.65
CA ALA A 65 12.76 13.25 -2.90
C ALA A 65 12.52 13.18 -1.39
N VAL A 66 11.29 13.45 -0.94
CA VAL A 66 10.91 13.31 0.47
C VAL A 66 11.14 11.88 0.96
N LEU A 67 10.72 10.86 0.21
CA LEU A 67 10.92 9.46 0.57
C LEU A 67 12.42 9.11 0.66
N VAL A 68 13.22 9.58 -0.29
CA VAL A 68 14.68 9.34 -0.30
C VAL A 68 15.35 9.97 0.93
N TRP A 69 15.09 11.26 1.19
CA TRP A 69 15.67 11.95 2.35
C TRP A 69 15.17 11.37 3.68
N ALA A 70 13.87 11.09 3.79
CA ALA A 70 13.28 10.55 5.00
C ALA A 70 13.81 9.15 5.33
N SER A 71 13.93 8.27 4.34
CA SER A 71 14.45 6.90 4.51
C SER A 71 15.93 6.91 4.88
N PHE A 72 16.75 7.69 4.17
CA PHE A 72 18.18 7.84 4.45
C PHE A 72 18.42 8.37 5.87
N LEU A 73 17.74 9.46 6.25
CA LEU A 73 17.90 10.06 7.57
C LEU A 73 17.35 9.15 8.67
N SER A 74 16.26 8.41 8.41
CA SER A 74 15.75 7.42 9.36
C SER A 74 16.75 6.29 9.60
N ALA A 75 17.42 5.81 8.55
CA ALA A 75 18.43 4.77 8.67
C ALA A 75 19.63 5.28 9.48
N LEU A 76 20.10 6.51 9.24
CA LEU A 76 21.19 7.12 10.02
C LEU A 76 20.81 7.28 11.50
N VAL A 77 19.62 7.81 11.78
CA VAL A 77 19.15 8.00 13.16
C VAL A 77 18.99 6.65 13.86
N ALA A 78 18.47 5.63 13.18
CA ALA A 78 18.34 4.29 13.73
C ALA A 78 19.72 3.72 14.11
N SER A 79 20.69 3.76 13.18
CA SER A 79 22.07 3.31 13.43
C SER A 79 22.70 4.05 14.61
N PHE A 80 22.50 5.37 14.69
CA PHE A 80 23.06 6.18 15.76
C PHE A 80 22.44 5.82 17.13
N LEU A 81 21.11 5.66 17.19
CA LEU A 81 20.42 5.29 18.42
C LEU A 81 20.80 3.90 18.91
N THR A 82 20.91 2.90 18.02
CA THR A 82 21.29 1.54 18.42
C THR A 82 22.72 1.46 18.96
N ILE A 83 23.64 2.25 18.39
CA ILE A 83 25.02 2.37 18.88
C ILE A 83 25.06 3.12 20.23
N LEU A 84 24.35 4.24 20.36
CA LEU A 84 24.30 5.02 21.60
C LEU A 84 23.70 4.24 22.76
N GLN A 85 22.65 3.47 22.50
CA GLN A 85 22.00 2.60 23.49
C GLN A 85 22.84 1.35 23.81
N LYS A 86 23.98 1.15 23.13
CA LYS A 86 24.86 -0.02 23.26
C LYS A 86 24.11 -1.34 23.03
N LEU A 87 23.08 -1.31 22.19
CA LEU A 87 22.34 -2.51 21.79
C LEU A 87 23.13 -3.30 20.75
N LEU A 88 23.85 -2.60 19.87
CA LEU A 88 24.64 -3.17 18.78
C LEU A 88 25.96 -2.40 18.64
N THR A 89 27.01 -3.12 18.25
CA THR A 89 28.29 -2.55 17.83
C THR A 89 28.19 -1.91 16.44
N ILE A 90 29.20 -1.11 16.07
CA ILE A 90 29.29 -0.51 14.73
C ILE A 90 29.34 -1.61 13.66
N GLU A 91 30.09 -2.69 13.91
CA GLU A 91 30.23 -3.81 12.99
C GLU A 91 28.89 -4.53 12.77
N GLU A 92 28.16 -4.84 13.84
CA GLU A 92 26.82 -5.43 13.76
C GLU A 92 25.82 -4.51 13.05
N THR A 93 25.89 -3.20 13.32
CA THR A 93 25.03 -2.21 12.67
C THR A 93 25.27 -2.17 11.15
N ILE A 94 26.54 -2.21 10.72
CA ILE A 94 26.91 -2.27 9.29
C ILE A 94 26.47 -3.60 8.68
N ALA A 95 26.66 -4.72 9.39
CA ALA A 95 26.23 -6.03 8.92
C ALA A 95 24.71 -6.08 8.65
N LEU A 96 23.90 -5.53 9.58
CA LEU A 96 22.45 -5.42 9.41
C LEU A 96 22.04 -4.50 8.25
N TRP A 97 22.79 -3.41 8.01
CA TRP A 97 22.58 -2.57 6.83
C TRP A 97 22.80 -3.33 5.53
N VAL A 98 23.88 -4.11 5.46
CA VAL A 98 24.20 -4.93 4.29
C VAL A 98 23.14 -6.01 4.10
N GLU A 99 22.71 -6.68 5.16
CA GLU A 99 21.66 -7.69 5.09
C GLU A 99 20.33 -7.10 4.64
N GLY A 100 19.92 -5.95 5.21
CA GLY A 100 18.73 -5.22 4.76
C GLY A 100 18.80 -4.80 3.29
N SER A 101 19.96 -4.37 2.81
CA SER A 101 20.15 -4.00 1.41
C SER A 101 19.96 -5.19 0.45
N ARG A 102 20.36 -6.41 0.86
CA ARG A 102 20.17 -7.63 0.04
C ARG A 102 18.69 -7.94 -0.18
N THR A 103 17.85 -7.72 0.83
CA THR A 103 16.39 -7.91 0.72
C THR A 103 15.77 -6.93 -0.29
N ILE A 104 16.24 -5.68 -0.32
CA ILE A 104 15.73 -4.65 -1.24
C ILE A 104 16.15 -4.92 -2.69
N LEU A 105 17.32 -5.53 -2.93
CA LEU A 105 17.79 -5.86 -4.28
C LEU A 105 16.77 -6.68 -5.07
N HIS A 106 16.09 -7.65 -4.43
CA HIS A 106 15.06 -8.44 -5.08
C HIS A 106 13.91 -7.56 -5.62
N THR A 107 13.41 -6.65 -4.79
CA THR A 107 12.36 -5.70 -5.17
C THR A 107 12.81 -4.78 -6.31
N LEU A 108 14.07 -4.33 -6.29
CA LEU A 108 14.64 -3.51 -7.37
C LEU A 108 14.67 -4.25 -8.71
N PHE A 109 15.06 -5.53 -8.72
CA PHE A 109 15.01 -6.34 -9.95
C PHE A 109 13.59 -6.42 -10.51
N VAL A 110 12.60 -6.69 -9.67
CA VAL A 110 11.19 -6.76 -10.09
C VAL A 110 10.72 -5.41 -10.67
N LEU A 111 11.06 -4.29 -10.03
CA LEU A 111 10.66 -2.96 -10.48
C LEU A 111 11.30 -2.60 -11.83
N VAL A 112 12.61 -2.85 -11.99
CA VAL A 112 13.32 -2.61 -13.27
C VAL A 112 12.77 -3.52 -14.37
N SER A 113 12.49 -4.78 -14.07
CA SER A 113 11.84 -5.70 -15.02
C SER A 113 10.42 -5.26 -15.40
N SER A 114 9.66 -4.68 -14.46
CA SER A 114 8.34 -4.12 -14.74
C SER A 114 8.40 -2.96 -15.73
N TRP A 115 9.37 -2.05 -15.58
CA TRP A 115 9.58 -0.96 -16.54
C TRP A 115 10.05 -1.47 -17.90
N ALA A 116 10.95 -2.45 -17.93
CA ALA A 116 11.37 -3.08 -19.18
C ALA A 116 10.18 -3.75 -19.90
N LEU A 117 9.33 -4.46 -19.16
CA LEU A 117 8.10 -5.07 -19.70
C LEU A 117 7.13 -4.00 -20.21
N SER A 118 6.93 -2.91 -19.46
CA SER A 118 6.08 -1.79 -19.88
C SER A 118 6.57 -1.18 -21.19
N ALA A 119 7.87 -0.90 -21.29
CA ALA A 119 8.47 -0.37 -22.52
C ALA A 119 8.32 -1.34 -23.70
N ALA A 120 8.51 -2.64 -23.49
CA ALA A 120 8.29 -3.65 -24.50
C ALA A 120 6.82 -3.72 -24.95
N CYS A 121 5.87 -3.72 -24.01
CA CYS A 121 4.43 -3.72 -24.29
C CYS A 121 4.00 -2.48 -25.09
N GLN A 122 4.55 -1.31 -24.78
CA GLN A 122 4.30 -0.06 -25.51
C GLN A 122 4.87 -0.12 -26.93
N GLN A 123 6.11 -0.59 -27.11
CA GLN A 123 6.72 -0.73 -28.43
C GLN A 123 5.95 -1.70 -29.33
N MET A 124 5.45 -2.80 -28.75
CA MET A 124 4.63 -3.77 -29.48
C MET A 124 3.18 -3.33 -29.68
N LYS A 125 2.77 -2.17 -29.14
CA LYS A 125 1.38 -1.71 -29.12
C LYS A 125 0.42 -2.76 -28.57
N THR A 126 0.84 -3.43 -27.50
CA THR A 126 0.10 -4.55 -26.90
C THR A 126 -1.29 -4.09 -26.42
N GLY A 127 -1.38 -2.87 -25.88
CA GLY A 127 -2.65 -2.24 -25.50
C GLY A 127 -3.62 -2.12 -26.67
N ASP A 128 -3.17 -1.59 -27.82
CA ASP A 128 -3.98 -1.42 -29.02
C ASP A 128 -4.46 -2.78 -29.59
N TYR A 129 -3.57 -3.78 -29.58
CA TYR A 129 -3.92 -5.14 -30.00
C TYR A 129 -4.97 -5.75 -29.08
N LEU A 130 -4.77 -5.66 -27.76
CA LEU A 130 -5.74 -6.15 -26.80
C LEU A 130 -7.06 -5.39 -26.89
N LEU A 131 -7.06 -4.08 -27.13
CA LEU A 131 -8.28 -3.30 -27.34
C LEU A 131 -9.06 -3.81 -28.56
N THR A 132 -8.36 -4.09 -29.65
CA THR A 132 -8.96 -4.63 -30.89
C THR A 132 -9.48 -6.05 -30.70
N PHE A 133 -8.84 -6.86 -29.87
CA PHE A 133 -9.28 -8.23 -29.60
C PHE A 133 -10.41 -8.26 -28.56
N VAL A 134 -10.20 -7.64 -27.41
CA VAL A 134 -11.07 -7.67 -26.23
C VAL A 134 -12.30 -6.80 -26.39
N GLY A 135 -12.19 -5.65 -27.08
CA GLY A 135 -13.29 -4.69 -27.25
C GLY A 135 -14.53 -5.26 -27.97
N TYR A 136 -14.39 -6.37 -28.70
CA TYR A 136 -15.53 -7.07 -29.32
C TYR A 136 -16.13 -8.16 -28.45
N PHE A 137 -15.40 -8.71 -27.49
CA PHE A 137 -15.82 -9.89 -26.72
C PHE A 137 -16.20 -9.57 -25.26
N ILE A 138 -15.71 -8.47 -24.71
CA ILE A 138 -15.87 -8.17 -23.28
C ILE A 138 -16.52 -6.80 -23.12
N SER A 139 -17.64 -6.77 -22.38
CA SER A 139 -18.23 -5.52 -21.91
C SER A 139 -17.22 -4.81 -20.99
N PRO A 140 -16.93 -3.50 -21.18
CA PRO A 140 -16.01 -2.75 -20.32
C PRO A 140 -16.28 -2.93 -18.83
N GLY A 141 -17.55 -3.05 -18.43
CA GLY A 141 -17.94 -3.27 -17.03
C GLY A 141 -17.49 -4.60 -16.41
N LEU A 142 -17.19 -5.62 -17.21
CA LEU A 142 -16.65 -6.89 -16.72
C LEU A 142 -15.13 -6.86 -16.53
N LEU A 143 -14.45 -5.85 -17.07
CA LEU A 143 -12.99 -5.76 -17.04
C LEU A 143 -12.43 -5.82 -15.61
N PRO A 144 -12.91 -5.03 -14.62
CA PRO A 144 -12.34 -5.07 -13.27
C PRO A 144 -12.50 -6.44 -12.59
N LEU A 145 -13.62 -7.14 -12.84
CA LEU A 145 -13.86 -8.47 -12.28
C LEU A 145 -12.90 -9.51 -12.86
N LEU A 146 -12.68 -9.48 -14.17
CA LEU A 146 -11.79 -10.41 -14.86
C LEU A 146 -10.33 -10.15 -14.49
N VAL A 147 -9.96 -8.88 -14.37
CA VAL A 147 -8.62 -8.47 -13.94
C VAL A 147 -8.37 -8.88 -12.49
N PHE A 148 -9.32 -8.67 -11.57
CA PHE A 148 -9.20 -9.19 -10.21
C PHE A 148 -8.95 -10.70 -10.21
N SER A 149 -9.76 -11.46 -10.97
CA SER A 149 -9.70 -12.93 -10.99
C SER A 149 -8.38 -13.44 -11.56
N THR A 150 -7.92 -12.85 -12.66
CA THR A 150 -6.64 -13.22 -13.30
C THR A 150 -5.44 -12.83 -12.44
N SER A 151 -5.43 -11.62 -11.86
CA SER A 151 -4.39 -11.21 -10.89
C SER A 151 -4.39 -12.11 -9.64
N ALA A 152 -5.55 -12.49 -9.12
CA ALA A 152 -5.66 -13.45 -8.02
C ALA A 152 -5.04 -14.80 -8.36
N MET A 153 -5.32 -15.35 -9.53
CA MET A 153 -4.75 -16.62 -9.98
C MET A 153 -3.23 -16.54 -10.17
N ILE A 154 -2.73 -15.47 -10.78
CA ILE A 154 -1.29 -15.26 -10.99
C ILE A 154 -0.58 -15.14 -9.63
N ALA A 155 -1.10 -14.32 -8.72
CA ALA A 155 -0.51 -14.14 -7.39
C ALA A 155 -0.57 -15.41 -6.55
N PHE A 156 -1.67 -16.17 -6.64
CA PHE A 156 -1.78 -17.46 -5.97
C PHE A 156 -0.73 -18.46 -6.47
N ALA A 157 -0.54 -18.54 -7.79
CA ALA A 157 0.42 -19.45 -8.42
C ALA A 157 1.88 -19.05 -8.16
N THR A 158 2.19 -17.76 -8.26
CA THR A 158 3.55 -17.23 -8.05
C THR A 158 3.93 -17.07 -6.58
N GLY A 159 2.94 -16.94 -5.69
CA GLY A 159 3.14 -16.64 -4.27
C GLY A 159 3.53 -15.19 -3.99
N SER A 160 3.57 -14.30 -5.00
CA SER A 160 4.04 -12.92 -4.86
C SER A 160 3.05 -11.89 -5.42
N SER A 161 2.51 -11.06 -4.52
CA SER A 161 1.64 -9.95 -4.89
C SER A 161 2.38 -8.86 -5.67
N TRP A 162 3.60 -8.51 -5.26
CA TRP A 162 4.41 -7.48 -5.91
C TRP A 162 4.81 -7.86 -7.33
N ALA A 163 5.21 -9.12 -7.57
CA ALA A 163 5.51 -9.60 -8.91
C ALA A 163 4.28 -9.59 -9.81
N THR A 164 3.11 -9.95 -9.26
CA THR A 164 1.84 -9.94 -10.00
C THR A 164 1.44 -8.52 -10.41
N MET A 165 1.55 -7.55 -9.51
CA MET A 165 1.31 -6.14 -9.81
C MET A 165 2.28 -5.62 -10.88
N ALA A 166 3.57 -5.96 -10.75
CA ALA A 166 4.63 -5.56 -11.68
C ALA A 166 4.37 -6.03 -13.12
N ILE A 167 3.76 -7.21 -13.30
CA ILE A 167 3.40 -7.77 -14.62
C ILE A 167 2.04 -7.22 -15.10
N SER A 168 1.06 -7.11 -14.21
CA SER A 168 -0.33 -6.80 -14.59
C SER A 168 -0.53 -5.34 -14.96
N TYR A 169 0.06 -4.39 -14.20
CA TYR A 169 -0.14 -2.96 -14.43
C TYR A 169 0.25 -2.50 -15.84
N PRO A 170 1.44 -2.85 -16.36
CA PRO A 170 1.87 -2.41 -17.69
C PRO A 170 1.00 -2.94 -18.84
N ILE A 171 0.33 -4.07 -18.65
CA ILE A 171 -0.49 -4.73 -19.68
C ILE A 171 -1.92 -4.22 -19.62
N VAL A 172 -2.49 -4.16 -18.42
CA VAL A 172 -3.93 -3.92 -18.23
C VAL A 172 -4.29 -2.44 -18.21
N LEU A 173 -3.44 -1.56 -17.65
CA LEU A 173 -3.79 -0.13 -17.60
C LEU A 173 -3.92 0.53 -18.97
N PRO A 174 -3.03 0.26 -19.96
CA PRO A 174 -3.23 0.80 -21.31
C PRO A 174 -4.51 0.29 -21.97
N LEU A 175 -4.90 -0.96 -21.70
CA LEU A 175 -6.16 -1.53 -22.18
C LEU A 175 -7.37 -0.82 -21.56
N ALA A 176 -7.36 -0.64 -20.23
CA ALA A 176 -8.44 0.05 -19.52
C ALA A 176 -8.58 1.51 -19.98
N TRP A 177 -7.45 2.19 -20.19
CA TRP A 177 -7.40 3.54 -20.74
C TRP A 177 -8.02 3.61 -22.14
N GLY A 178 -7.72 2.64 -23.01
CA GLY A 178 -8.25 2.61 -24.37
C GLY A 178 -9.74 2.27 -24.47
N LEU A 179 -10.30 1.58 -23.47
CA LEU A 179 -11.72 1.18 -23.44
C LEU A 179 -12.65 2.30 -22.96
N ASP A 180 -12.16 3.19 -22.11
CA ASP A 180 -12.95 4.27 -21.51
C ASP A 180 -12.10 5.54 -21.40
N LEU A 181 -12.02 6.27 -22.52
CA LEU A 181 -11.21 7.50 -22.64
C LEU A 181 -11.85 8.70 -21.95
N GLU A 182 -13.14 8.63 -21.60
CA GLU A 182 -13.91 9.75 -21.08
C GLU A 182 -14.10 9.67 -19.56
N ASN A 183 -14.11 8.45 -18.98
CA ASN A 183 -14.29 8.26 -17.55
C ASN A 183 -13.09 7.56 -16.88
N TYR A 184 -12.42 8.30 -15.99
CA TYR A 184 -11.30 7.77 -15.19
C TYR A 184 -11.73 6.70 -14.18
N GLU A 185 -13.03 6.50 -13.94
CA GLU A 185 -13.55 5.53 -12.98
C GLU A 185 -13.18 4.09 -13.38
N LEU A 186 -13.31 3.70 -14.65
CA LEU A 186 -12.93 2.35 -15.09
C LEU A 186 -11.43 2.08 -14.89
N LEU A 187 -10.58 3.07 -15.20
CA LEU A 187 -9.14 2.97 -14.97
C LEU A 187 -8.82 2.80 -13.48
N GLN A 188 -9.42 3.62 -12.62
CA GLN A 188 -9.23 3.56 -11.17
C GLN A 188 -9.68 2.22 -10.60
N MET A 189 -10.86 1.75 -11.01
CA MET A 189 -11.40 0.46 -10.61
C MET A 189 -10.53 -0.70 -11.08
N THR A 190 -10.08 -0.66 -12.33
CA THR A 190 -9.22 -1.70 -12.88
C THR A 190 -7.87 -1.72 -12.15
N SER A 191 -7.29 -0.55 -11.87
CA SER A 191 -6.09 -0.42 -11.05
C SER A 191 -6.28 -1.00 -9.64
N ALA A 192 -7.42 -0.72 -9.00
CA ALA A 192 -7.77 -1.27 -7.70
C ALA A 192 -7.96 -2.79 -7.75
N SER A 193 -8.57 -3.31 -8.84
CA SER A 193 -8.81 -4.74 -9.03
C SER A 193 -7.52 -5.54 -9.16
N ILE A 194 -6.49 -4.99 -9.84
CA ILE A 194 -5.14 -5.59 -9.90
C ILE A 194 -4.56 -5.70 -8.50
N LEU A 195 -4.63 -4.61 -7.72
CA LEU A 195 -4.07 -4.57 -6.37
C LEU A 195 -4.77 -5.57 -5.45
N SER A 196 -6.10 -5.55 -5.41
CA SER A 196 -6.89 -6.43 -4.57
C SER A 196 -6.75 -7.90 -4.98
N GLY A 197 -6.72 -8.21 -6.28
CA GLY A 197 -6.52 -9.57 -6.78
C GLY A 197 -5.12 -10.08 -6.40
N ALA A 198 -4.08 -9.28 -6.62
CA ALA A 198 -2.72 -9.65 -6.27
C ALA A 198 -2.53 -9.89 -4.76
N VAL A 199 -3.15 -9.05 -3.91
CA VAL A 199 -3.11 -9.21 -2.44
C VAL A 199 -3.87 -10.46 -2.00
N PHE A 200 -5.08 -10.69 -2.54
CA PHE A 200 -5.86 -11.90 -2.25
C PHE A 200 -5.10 -13.18 -2.61
N GLY A 201 -4.54 -13.25 -3.82
CA GLY A 201 -3.80 -14.42 -4.28
C GLY A 201 -2.55 -14.68 -3.46
N GLY A 202 -1.81 -13.63 -3.08
CA GLY A 202 -0.65 -13.75 -2.19
C GLY A 202 -1.03 -14.31 -0.82
N HIS A 203 -2.05 -13.75 -0.17
CA HIS A 203 -2.52 -14.22 1.14
C HIS A 203 -3.02 -15.66 1.14
N CYS A 204 -3.58 -16.12 0.02
CA CYS A 204 -4.10 -17.46 -0.10
C CYS A 204 -3.05 -18.48 -0.58
N SER A 205 -1.85 -18.05 -0.99
CA SER A 205 -0.85 -18.95 -1.57
C SER A 205 -0.01 -19.66 -0.51
N PRO A 206 0.16 -21.00 -0.60
CA PRO A 206 1.07 -21.76 0.26
C PRO A 206 2.55 -21.40 0.10
N ARG A 207 2.90 -20.74 -1.00
CA ARG A 207 4.27 -20.32 -1.31
C ARG A 207 4.55 -18.85 -0.98
N SER A 208 3.57 -18.14 -0.43
CA SER A 208 3.77 -16.72 -0.14
C SER A 208 4.63 -16.48 1.10
N GLU A 209 5.59 -15.58 0.97
CA GLU A 209 6.46 -15.13 2.05
C GLU A 209 5.64 -14.54 3.21
N THR A 210 4.55 -13.83 2.91
CA THR A 210 3.68 -13.23 3.94
C THR A 210 2.96 -14.30 4.75
N THR A 211 2.42 -15.33 4.08
CA THR A 211 1.77 -16.48 4.74
C THR A 211 2.76 -17.24 5.61
N LEU A 212 3.97 -17.49 5.11
CA LEU A 212 5.03 -18.18 5.84
C LEU A 212 5.51 -17.39 7.06
N LEU A 213 5.79 -16.10 6.90
CA LEU A 213 6.24 -15.24 8.00
C LEU A 213 5.15 -15.08 9.07
N SER A 214 3.88 -14.96 8.67
CA SER A 214 2.76 -14.89 9.61
C SER A 214 2.58 -16.18 10.40
N SER A 215 2.66 -17.35 9.77
CA SER A 215 2.52 -18.63 10.50
C SER A 215 3.68 -18.85 11.48
N MET A 216 4.92 -18.52 11.08
CA MET A 216 6.09 -18.59 11.96
C MET A 216 5.96 -17.65 13.17
N LYS A 217 5.50 -16.41 12.97
CA LYS A 217 5.29 -15.45 14.06
C LYS A 217 4.16 -15.85 15.01
N CYS A 218 3.14 -16.53 14.51
CA CYS A 218 2.04 -17.05 15.31
C CYS A 218 2.36 -18.40 15.97
N GLY A 219 3.51 -19.02 15.65
CA GLY A 219 3.87 -20.34 16.18
C GLY A 219 2.94 -21.47 15.73
N CYS A 220 2.20 -21.28 14.64
CA CYS A 220 1.23 -22.26 14.14
C CYS A 220 1.69 -22.91 12.85
N ASP A 221 1.15 -24.10 12.57
CA ASP A 221 1.43 -24.81 11.34
C ASP A 221 0.97 -23.99 10.11
N LEU A 222 1.82 -23.95 9.09
CA LEU A 222 1.58 -23.16 7.87
C LEU A 222 0.26 -23.54 7.20
N LEU A 223 -0.03 -24.84 7.10
CA LEU A 223 -1.23 -25.31 6.42
C LEU A 223 -2.49 -25.01 7.25
N GLN A 224 -2.39 -25.09 8.58
CA GLN A 224 -3.47 -24.67 9.47
C GLN A 224 -3.76 -23.17 9.36
N HIS A 225 -2.72 -22.33 9.38
CA HIS A 225 -2.84 -20.88 9.17
C HIS A 225 -3.53 -20.60 7.84
N LEU A 226 -2.99 -21.13 6.75
CA LEU A 226 -3.50 -20.95 5.40
C LEU A 226 -4.96 -21.39 5.27
N ARG A 227 -5.31 -22.57 5.81
CA ARG A 227 -6.69 -23.08 5.78
C ARG A 227 -7.65 -22.08 6.39
N THR A 228 -7.32 -21.50 7.53
CA THR A 228 -8.21 -20.49 8.15
C THR A 228 -8.28 -19.20 7.33
N GLN A 229 -7.15 -18.73 6.79
CA GLN A 229 -7.09 -17.47 6.03
C GLN A 229 -7.88 -17.54 4.72
N VAL A 230 -7.76 -18.64 3.97
CA VAL A 230 -8.44 -18.79 2.66
C VAL A 230 -9.96 -18.67 2.80
N PHE A 231 -10.56 -19.21 3.86
CA PHE A 231 -12.00 -19.08 4.08
C PHE A 231 -12.43 -17.62 4.26
N TYR A 232 -11.78 -16.87 5.16
CA TYR A 232 -12.09 -15.46 5.38
C TYR A 232 -11.80 -14.61 4.13
N ALA A 233 -10.64 -14.83 3.50
CA ALA A 233 -10.24 -14.12 2.30
C ALA A 233 -11.23 -14.33 1.14
N THR A 234 -11.76 -15.55 0.98
CA THR A 234 -12.72 -15.87 -0.09
C THR A 234 -14.05 -15.14 0.12
N VAL A 235 -14.53 -15.02 1.36
CA VAL A 235 -15.75 -14.25 1.67
C VAL A 235 -15.57 -12.77 1.31
N VAL A 236 -14.44 -12.18 1.69
CA VAL A 236 -14.11 -10.79 1.37
C VAL A 236 -13.98 -10.62 -0.15
N ALA A 237 -13.27 -11.52 -0.83
CA ALA A 237 -13.10 -11.50 -2.28
C ALA A 237 -14.44 -11.58 -3.00
N PHE A 238 -15.35 -12.45 -2.56
CA PHE A 238 -16.69 -12.56 -3.12
C PHE A 238 -17.49 -11.26 -2.98
N CYS A 239 -17.50 -10.67 -1.77
CA CYS A 239 -18.21 -9.42 -1.52
C CYS A 239 -17.64 -8.27 -2.37
N SER A 240 -16.32 -8.16 -2.45
CA SER A 240 -15.64 -7.15 -3.28
C SER A 240 -15.85 -7.38 -4.78
N CYS A 241 -15.82 -8.63 -5.24
CA CYS A 241 -16.10 -8.96 -6.64
C CYS A 241 -17.52 -8.58 -7.04
N PHE A 242 -18.49 -8.92 -6.20
CA PHE A 242 -19.89 -8.66 -6.50
C PHE A 242 -20.22 -7.16 -6.37
N PHE A 243 -20.06 -6.58 -5.18
CA PHE A 243 -20.47 -5.20 -4.90
C PHE A 243 -19.46 -4.15 -5.34
N GLY A 244 -18.17 -4.46 -5.39
CA GLY A 244 -17.10 -3.50 -5.68
C GLY A 244 -16.64 -3.48 -7.13
N TYR A 245 -16.75 -4.59 -7.86
CA TYR A 245 -16.30 -4.67 -9.26
C TYR A 245 -17.44 -4.92 -10.24
N LEU A 246 -18.25 -5.97 -10.05
CA LEU A 246 -19.28 -6.35 -11.01
C LEU A 246 -20.37 -5.27 -11.11
N LEU A 247 -21.01 -4.92 -9.99
CA LEU A 247 -22.13 -3.96 -10.01
C LEU A 247 -21.68 -2.53 -10.33
N VAL A 248 -20.52 -2.11 -9.82
CA VAL A 248 -19.93 -0.80 -10.14
C VAL A 248 -19.51 -0.75 -11.61
N GLY A 249 -18.94 -1.83 -12.15
CA GLY A 249 -18.50 -1.88 -13.55
C GLY A 249 -19.66 -1.78 -14.54
N PHE A 250 -20.85 -2.25 -14.18
CA PHE A 250 -22.08 -2.02 -14.94
C PHE A 250 -22.74 -0.66 -14.66
N GLU A 251 -22.04 0.25 -13.99
CA GLU A 251 -22.46 1.62 -13.70
C GLU A 251 -23.77 1.72 -12.89
N LEU A 252 -24.12 0.70 -12.10
CA LEU A 252 -25.32 0.76 -11.24
C LEU A 252 -25.19 1.83 -10.14
N TYR A 253 -23.97 2.08 -9.68
CA TYR A 253 -23.62 3.09 -8.68
C TYR A 253 -22.11 3.38 -8.70
N SER A 254 -21.70 4.50 -8.09
CA SER A 254 -20.29 4.92 -8.00
C SER A 254 -19.41 3.96 -7.19
N GLY A 255 -18.12 3.89 -7.54
CA GLY A 255 -17.12 3.10 -6.81
C GLY A 255 -17.08 3.36 -5.28
N TRP A 256 -17.33 4.58 -4.83
CA TRP A 256 -17.41 4.89 -3.39
C TRP A 256 -18.54 4.14 -2.68
N VAL A 257 -19.69 4.05 -3.33
CA VAL A 257 -20.85 3.28 -2.83
C VAL A 257 -20.51 1.79 -2.84
N GLY A 258 -19.79 1.31 -3.86
CA GLY A 258 -19.32 -0.07 -3.93
C GLY A 258 -18.43 -0.48 -2.76
N ILE A 259 -17.50 0.38 -2.35
CA ILE A 259 -16.64 0.15 -1.17
C ILE A 259 -17.48 0.02 0.11
N ILE A 260 -18.48 0.90 0.29
CA ILE A 260 -19.35 0.87 1.47
C ILE A 260 -20.18 -0.41 1.48
N LEU A 261 -20.79 -0.76 0.34
CA LEU A 261 -21.63 -1.95 0.22
C LEU A 261 -20.83 -3.24 0.40
N SER A 262 -19.64 -3.36 -0.19
CA SER A 262 -18.79 -4.54 0.00
C SER A 262 -18.32 -4.70 1.44
N SER A 263 -17.98 -3.59 2.11
CA SER A 263 -17.57 -3.57 3.52
C SER A 263 -18.73 -3.94 4.44
N LEU A 264 -19.91 -3.38 4.20
CA LEU A 264 -21.12 -3.68 4.96
C LEU A 264 -21.55 -5.14 4.75
N ALA A 265 -21.53 -5.65 3.52
CA ALA A 265 -21.84 -7.04 3.22
C ALA A 265 -20.88 -7.99 3.95
N THR A 266 -19.58 -7.70 3.90
CA THR A 266 -18.56 -8.48 4.63
C THR A 266 -18.83 -8.46 6.14
N PHE A 267 -19.08 -7.28 6.71
CA PHE A 267 -19.39 -7.12 8.12
C PHE A 267 -20.65 -7.91 8.52
N LEU A 268 -21.73 -7.82 7.74
CA LEU A 268 -22.98 -8.55 8.00
C LEU A 268 -22.79 -10.06 7.93
N ILE A 269 -22.02 -10.57 6.97
CA ILE A 269 -21.72 -12.00 6.88
C ILE A 269 -20.95 -12.46 8.13
N ILE A 270 -19.93 -11.70 8.53
CA ILE A 270 -19.17 -12.02 9.75
C ILE A 270 -20.05 -11.90 11.00
N PHE A 271 -20.95 -10.92 11.07
CA PHE A 271 -21.84 -10.74 12.21
C PHE A 271 -22.89 -11.85 12.33
N LEU A 272 -23.46 -12.29 11.20
CA LEU A 272 -24.52 -13.31 11.18
C LEU A 272 -23.98 -14.74 11.29
N PHE A 273 -22.82 -15.03 10.70
CA PHE A 273 -22.24 -16.37 10.66
C PHE A 273 -21.01 -16.55 11.55
N GLY A 274 -20.44 -15.45 12.06
CA GLY A 274 -19.30 -15.48 12.96
C GLY A 274 -19.67 -16.14 14.28
N LYS A 275 -18.90 -17.15 14.66
CA LYS A 275 -19.01 -17.79 15.97
C LYS A 275 -17.91 -17.26 16.87
N SER A 276 -18.24 -17.04 18.15
CA SER A 276 -17.23 -16.75 19.16
C SER A 276 -16.27 -17.93 19.28
N VAL A 277 -14.99 -17.69 19.06
CA VAL A 277 -13.95 -18.71 19.28
C VAL A 277 -13.59 -18.69 20.76
N LYS A 278 -13.61 -19.84 21.42
CA LYS A 278 -13.08 -19.97 22.78
C LYS A 278 -11.57 -19.70 22.73
N ILE A 279 -11.10 -18.77 23.55
CA ILE A 279 -9.67 -18.48 23.66
C ILE A 279 -9.06 -19.62 24.47
N PHE A 280 -8.07 -20.29 23.88
CA PHE A 280 -7.30 -21.32 24.55
C PHE A 280 -6.04 -20.69 25.13
N TYR A 281 -5.77 -20.96 26.41
CA TYR A 281 -4.53 -20.57 27.06
C TYR A 281 -3.62 -21.78 27.16
N TRP A 282 -2.34 -21.56 26.82
CA TRP A 282 -1.30 -22.56 27.03
C TRP A 282 -0.86 -22.52 28.49
N ILE A 283 -0.86 -23.68 29.17
CA ILE A 283 -0.56 -23.77 30.61
C ILE A 283 0.78 -24.48 30.89
N GLY A 284 1.37 -25.15 29.90
CA GLY A 284 2.55 -26.02 30.08
C GLY A 284 2.25 -27.47 29.69
N ASP A 285 3.30 -28.29 29.53
CA ASP A 285 3.22 -29.75 29.29
C ASP A 285 2.26 -30.21 28.18
N ASP A 286 2.20 -29.46 27.08
CA ASP A 286 1.29 -29.69 25.94
C ASP A 286 -0.22 -29.61 26.28
N GLU A 287 -0.58 -29.05 27.45
CA GLU A 287 -1.96 -28.85 27.89
C GLU A 287 -2.51 -27.44 27.55
N TRP A 288 -3.79 -27.42 27.16
CA TRP A 288 -4.53 -26.21 26.77
C TRP A 288 -5.83 -26.11 27.57
N THR A 289 -6.11 -24.96 28.21
CA THR A 289 -7.37 -24.68 28.94
C THR A 289 -8.23 -23.67 28.18
N THR A 290 -9.55 -23.71 28.40
CA THR A 290 -10.49 -22.70 27.89
C THR A 290 -10.93 -21.75 29.00
N GLU A 291 -11.15 -20.48 28.62
CA GLU A 291 -11.73 -19.46 29.51
C GLU A 291 -13.06 -19.97 30.10
N GLY A 292 -13.05 -20.35 31.38
CA GLY A 292 -14.23 -20.82 32.14
C GLY A 292 -14.09 -22.15 32.88
N GLU A 293 -13.01 -22.92 32.73
CA GLU A 293 -12.88 -24.23 33.40
C GLU A 293 -12.16 -24.23 34.75
N ASN A 294 -11.47 -23.16 35.16
CA ASN A 294 -10.89 -23.05 36.50
C ASN A 294 -10.96 -21.62 37.05
N GLU A 295 -11.83 -21.37 38.03
CA GLU A 295 -11.93 -20.09 38.77
C GLU A 295 -10.60 -19.70 39.47
N GLU A 296 -9.66 -20.64 39.65
CA GLU A 296 -8.33 -20.37 40.21
C GLU A 296 -7.37 -19.63 39.26
N GLU A 297 -7.63 -19.64 37.94
CA GLU A 297 -6.80 -18.97 36.92
C GLU A 297 -7.02 -17.45 36.83
N SER A 298 -8.03 -16.91 37.53
CA SER A 298 -8.19 -15.47 37.83
C SER A 298 -6.92 -14.87 38.47
N ARG A 299 -6.06 -15.70 39.06
CA ARG A 299 -4.78 -15.29 39.65
C ARG A 299 -3.76 -14.83 38.61
N TRP A 300 -3.70 -15.46 37.42
CA TRP A 300 -2.78 -15.07 36.36
C TRP A 300 -3.22 -13.79 35.66
N GLU A 301 -4.53 -13.60 35.45
CA GLU A 301 -5.08 -12.35 34.94
C GLU A 301 -4.83 -11.18 35.91
N LYS A 302 -4.94 -11.42 37.23
CA LYS A 302 -4.56 -10.44 38.28
C LYS A 302 -3.06 -10.15 38.32
N LEU A 303 -2.20 -11.14 38.06
CA LEU A 303 -0.74 -10.97 38.00
C LEU A 303 -0.30 -10.23 36.73
N TRP A 304 -0.92 -10.52 35.58
CA TRP A 304 -0.64 -9.86 34.31
C TRP A 304 -1.13 -8.42 34.32
N ARG A 305 -2.33 -8.14 34.83
CA ARG A 305 -2.81 -6.76 35.08
C ARG A 305 -1.93 -6.02 36.08
N ARG A 306 -1.40 -6.68 37.12
CA ARG A 306 -0.46 -6.05 38.06
C ARG A 306 0.88 -5.68 37.41
N ARG A 307 1.43 -6.52 36.52
CA ARG A 307 2.71 -6.21 35.82
C ARG A 307 2.55 -5.27 34.63
N ALA A 308 1.46 -5.35 33.88
CA ALA A 308 1.23 -4.50 32.71
C ALA A 308 0.90 -3.04 33.09
N PHE A 309 0.44 -2.79 34.32
CA PHE A 309 0.10 -1.45 34.82
C PHE A 309 0.97 -0.96 35.98
N SER A 310 1.97 -1.72 36.45
CA SER A 310 2.97 -1.19 37.39
C SER A 310 4.13 -0.55 36.62
N THR A 311 3.93 0.69 36.18
CA THR A 311 5.06 1.60 35.96
C THR A 311 5.69 1.89 37.31
N SER A 312 6.99 1.59 37.43
CA SER A 312 7.97 2.15 38.37
C SER A 312 7.49 2.41 39.81
N GLU A 313 7.90 1.56 40.75
CA GLU A 313 8.54 2.00 41.99
C GLU A 313 9.30 0.82 42.63
N GLU A 314 10.52 1.13 43.06
CA GLU A 314 11.62 0.31 43.62
C GLU A 314 12.52 -0.47 42.65
#